data_AF-A0A522CUJ4-F1
#
_entry.id   AF-A0A522CUJ4-F1
#
_cell.length_a   1.000
_cell.length_b   1.000
_cell.length_c   1.000
_cell.angle_alpha   90.00
_cell.angle_beta   90.00
_cell.angle_gamma   90.00
#
_symmetry.space_group_name_H-M   'P 1'
#
loop_
_entity.id
_entity.type
_entity.pdbx_description
1 polymer ?
#
loop_
_entity_poly.entity_id
_entity_poly.type
_entity_poly.pdbx_seq_one_letter_code
_entity_poly.pdbx_strand_id
1 'polypeptide(L)'
;MKTRTIFTRTLPLLIAGFAVWMSGCSYVVDAIEGAIMNRSSFTIEASYSGGFVDIAWDESDTSDDFAGWEIYMTTDPDDEYSGYATVAAKYDLGSPGIPGMIFATPGALGIGTTGTYSVNVSTLTYTGVYFFRVGKIHWDEDDPAKRDPDTELYYESATNIDAISGGARVEIP
;
A
#
# COMPACT_ATOMS: atom_id res chain seq x y z
N MET A 1 -33.06 -38.80 -27.56
CA MET A 1 -31.69 -38.31 -27.87
C MET A 1 -31.78 -36.82 -28.22
N LYS A 2 -31.51 -35.92 -27.25
CA LYS A 2 -31.17 -34.47 -27.41
C LYS A 2 -31.41 -33.71 -26.10
N THR A 3 -30.49 -33.81 -25.15
CA THR A 3 -30.45 -32.91 -23.97
C THR A 3 -29.03 -32.81 -23.42
N ARG A 4 -28.09 -32.41 -24.27
CA ARG A 4 -26.68 -32.18 -23.90
C ARG A 4 -26.15 -30.95 -24.63
N THR A 5 -26.75 -29.78 -24.40
CA THR A 5 -26.26 -28.55 -25.06
C THR A 5 -26.69 -27.24 -24.39
N ILE A 6 -26.95 -27.23 -23.07
CA ILE A 6 -27.30 -25.96 -22.38
C ILE A 6 -26.29 -25.61 -21.26
N PHE A 7 -25.55 -26.58 -20.72
CA PHE A 7 -24.64 -26.35 -19.59
C PHE A 7 -23.28 -25.71 -19.94
N THR A 8 -22.98 -25.45 -21.20
CA THR A 8 -21.62 -25.09 -21.65
C THR A 8 -21.44 -23.59 -21.94
N ARG A 9 -22.50 -22.77 -21.79
CA ARG A 9 -22.45 -21.34 -22.18
C ARG A 9 -22.50 -20.33 -21.03
N THR A 10 -22.80 -20.76 -19.81
CA THR A 10 -22.83 -19.86 -18.63
C THR A 10 -21.53 -19.88 -17.82
N LEU A 11 -20.69 -20.91 -17.99
CA LEU A 11 -19.41 -21.04 -17.30
C LEU A 11 -18.35 -19.97 -17.70
N PRO A 12 -18.20 -19.53 -18.96
CA PRO A 12 -17.16 -18.55 -19.30
C PRO A 12 -17.47 -17.12 -18.82
N LEU A 13 -18.74 -16.79 -18.55
CA LEU A 13 -19.15 -15.47 -18.05
C LEU A 13 -18.85 -15.30 -16.55
N LEU A 14 -18.87 -16.39 -15.78
CA LEU A 14 -18.53 -16.40 -14.36
C LEU A 14 -17.01 -16.30 -14.13
N ILE A 15 -16.21 -16.88 -15.03
CA ILE A 15 -14.74 -16.81 -15.00
C ILE A 15 -14.24 -15.41 -15.41
N ALA A 16 -14.90 -14.77 -16.39
CA ALA A 16 -14.56 -13.41 -16.81
C ALA A 16 -14.83 -12.36 -15.71
N GLY A 17 -15.87 -12.54 -14.89
CA GLY A 17 -16.14 -11.65 -13.75
C GLY A 17 -15.09 -11.77 -12.64
N PHE A 18 -14.55 -12.97 -12.40
CA PHE A 18 -13.54 -13.21 -11.37
C PHE A 18 -12.15 -12.65 -11.75
N ALA A 19 -11.84 -12.62 -13.05
CA ALA A 19 -10.55 -12.12 -13.54
C ALA A 19 -10.40 -10.59 -13.38
N VAL A 20 -11.49 -9.82 -13.47
CA VAL A 20 -11.45 -8.35 -13.30
C VAL A 20 -11.24 -7.96 -11.84
N TRP A 21 -11.64 -8.81 -10.90
CA TRP A 21 -11.45 -8.58 -9.46
C TRP A 21 -10.01 -8.87 -8.99
N MET A 22 -9.22 -9.62 -9.77
CA MET A 22 -7.85 -10.00 -9.41
C MET A 22 -6.79 -9.04 -9.97
N SER A 23 -7.14 -8.19 -10.94
CA SER A 23 -6.21 -7.22 -11.54
C SER A 23 -5.96 -5.97 -10.68
N GLY A 24 -6.82 -5.70 -9.69
CA GLY A 24 -6.61 -4.59 -8.74
C GLY A 24 -5.42 -4.81 -7.79
N CYS A 25 -5.08 -6.07 -7.50
CA CYS A 25 -3.95 -6.39 -6.63
C CYS A 25 -2.58 -6.30 -7.33
N SER A 26 -2.54 -6.30 -8.67
CA SER A 26 -1.28 -6.35 -9.45
C SER A 26 -0.63 -4.97 -9.60
N TYR A 27 -1.42 -3.89 -9.62
CA TYR A 27 -0.87 -2.55 -9.86
C TYR A 27 0.00 -2.07 -8.70
N VAL A 28 -0.47 -2.29 -7.47
CA VAL A 28 0.23 -1.89 -6.25
C VAL A 28 1.52 -2.69 -6.07
N VAL A 29 1.48 -4.01 -6.29
CA VAL A 29 2.66 -4.88 -6.15
C VAL A 29 3.73 -4.55 -7.21
N ASP A 30 3.36 -4.43 -8.48
CA ASP A 30 4.33 -4.11 -9.55
C ASP A 30 4.92 -2.70 -9.37
N ALA A 31 4.12 -1.71 -8.93
CA ALA A 31 4.60 -0.35 -8.68
C ALA A 31 5.56 -0.29 -7.48
N ILE A 32 5.25 -1.00 -6.39
CA ILE A 32 6.13 -1.07 -5.21
C ILE A 32 7.44 -1.79 -5.55
N GLU A 33 7.38 -2.95 -6.22
CA GLU A 33 8.59 -3.68 -6.63
C GLU A 33 9.47 -2.85 -7.57
N GLY A 34 8.85 -2.15 -8.53
CA GLY A 34 9.53 -1.22 -9.43
C GLY A 34 10.22 -0.07 -8.70
N ALA A 35 9.54 0.55 -7.73
CA ALA A 35 10.10 1.63 -6.90
C ALA A 35 11.24 1.13 -5.99
N ILE A 36 11.11 -0.05 -5.38
CA ILE A 36 12.16 -0.67 -4.56
C ILE A 36 13.42 -0.94 -5.39
N MET A 37 13.26 -1.40 -6.63
CA MET A 37 14.38 -1.65 -7.55
C MET A 37 15.12 -0.38 -7.98
N ASN A 38 14.47 0.80 -7.95
CA ASN A 38 15.03 2.05 -8.48
C ASN A 38 15.89 2.87 -7.47
N ARG A 39 16.27 2.25 -6.35
CA ARG A 39 17.06 2.78 -5.20
C ARG A 39 16.23 3.58 -4.20
N SER A 40 16.39 3.18 -2.93
CA SER A 40 16.00 3.93 -1.74
C SER A 40 16.50 5.38 -1.80
N SER A 41 15.58 6.35 -1.75
CA SER A 41 15.92 7.78 -1.80
C SER A 41 16.07 8.41 -0.41
N PHE A 42 15.57 7.75 0.64
CA PHE A 42 15.69 8.18 2.04
C PHE A 42 15.64 7.01 3.03
N THR A 43 15.89 7.27 4.31
CA THR A 43 15.92 6.26 5.37
C THR A 43 14.78 6.43 6.36
N ILE A 44 14.39 5.33 7.00
CA ILE A 44 13.42 5.35 8.10
C ILE A 44 13.97 4.60 9.31
N GLU A 45 13.42 4.93 10.47
CA GLU A 45 13.57 4.16 11.70
C GLU A 45 12.21 3.56 12.07
N ALA A 46 12.19 2.32 12.55
CA ALA A 46 10.97 1.69 13.03
C ALA A 46 11.23 0.87 14.29
N SER A 47 10.31 0.92 15.24
CA SER A 47 10.44 0.17 16.50
C SER A 47 9.09 -0.33 17.00
N TYR A 48 9.08 -1.54 17.56
CA TYR A 48 7.88 -2.12 18.16
C TYR A 48 7.70 -1.67 19.61
N SER A 49 6.49 -1.23 19.94
CA SER A 49 6.10 -0.80 21.29
C SER A 49 4.62 -1.10 21.54
N GLY A 50 4.33 -2.04 22.44
CA GLY A 50 2.98 -2.22 23.01
C GLY A 50 1.88 -2.54 22.00
N GLY A 51 2.16 -3.34 20.96
CA GLY A 51 1.19 -3.66 19.90
C GLY A 51 1.17 -2.66 18.74
N PHE A 52 2.09 -1.69 18.74
CA PHE A 52 2.29 -0.73 17.67
C PHE A 52 3.71 -0.82 17.12
N VAL A 53 3.87 -0.46 15.85
CA VAL A 53 5.17 -0.16 15.25
C VAL A 53 5.22 1.34 14.99
N ASP A 54 6.09 2.02 15.73
CA ASP A 54 6.36 3.45 15.56
C ASP A 54 7.40 3.61 14.47
N ILE A 55 7.03 4.31 13.39
CA ILE A 55 7.84 4.56 12.20
C ILE A 55 8.14 6.04 12.12
N ALA A 56 9.40 6.39 11.86
CA ALA A 56 9.88 7.76 11.73
C ALA A 56 10.74 7.94 10.47
N TRP A 57 10.62 9.12 9.84
CA TRP A 57 11.40 9.56 8.69
C TRP A 57 11.66 11.07 8.77
N ASP A 58 12.75 11.52 8.16
CA ASP A 58 13.19 12.93 8.17
C ASP A 58 12.87 13.67 6.86
N GLU A 59 12.35 12.96 5.87
CA GLU A 59 11.88 13.54 4.62
C GLU A 59 10.61 14.38 4.82
N SER A 60 10.54 15.47 4.07
CA SER A 60 9.34 16.28 3.96
C SER A 60 9.07 16.60 2.50
N ASP A 61 7.81 16.91 2.21
CA ASP A 61 7.43 17.47 0.94
C ASP A 61 6.45 18.63 1.10
N THR A 62 6.69 19.70 0.37
CA THR A 62 5.83 20.88 0.35
C THR A 62 5.50 21.30 -1.09
N SER A 63 5.82 20.44 -2.06
CA SER A 63 5.44 20.63 -3.44
C SER A 63 3.93 20.60 -3.59
N ASP A 64 3.43 21.30 -4.61
CA ASP A 64 2.00 21.39 -4.86
C ASP A 64 1.42 20.04 -5.34
N ASP A 65 2.24 19.16 -5.93
CA ASP A 65 1.89 17.82 -6.41
C ASP A 65 1.98 16.72 -5.34
N PHE A 66 2.34 17.04 -4.09
CA PHE A 66 2.31 16.07 -3.01
C PHE A 66 0.90 15.52 -2.76
N ALA A 67 0.74 14.20 -2.87
CA ALA A 67 -0.54 13.52 -2.71
C ALA A 67 -0.69 12.86 -1.32
N GLY A 68 0.41 12.35 -0.77
CA GLY A 68 0.43 11.75 0.57
C GLY A 68 1.64 10.86 0.82
N TRP A 69 1.73 10.37 2.05
CA TRP A 69 2.61 9.29 2.46
C TRP A 69 1.86 7.97 2.46
N GLU A 70 2.54 6.91 2.04
CA GLU A 70 2.08 5.54 2.18
C GLU A 70 3.06 4.72 3.00
N ILE A 71 2.55 3.83 3.83
CA ILE A 71 3.36 2.94 4.66
C ILE A 71 3.15 1.52 4.17
N TYR A 72 4.25 0.85 3.88
CA TYR A 72 4.28 -0.51 3.38
C TYR A 72 4.89 -1.46 4.40
N MET A 73 4.44 -2.70 4.35
CA MET A 73 4.89 -3.80 5.20
C MET A 73 4.98 -5.07 4.36
N THR A 74 5.97 -5.93 4.63
CA THR A 74 6.06 -7.25 3.99
C THR A 74 4.83 -8.10 4.29
N THR A 75 4.36 -8.86 3.30
CA THR A 75 3.16 -9.69 3.44
C THR A 75 3.42 -10.94 4.27
N ASP A 76 4.64 -11.48 4.19
CA ASP A 76 5.05 -12.65 4.94
C ASP A 76 6.10 -12.27 6.01
N PRO A 77 5.96 -12.77 7.24
CA PRO A 77 6.99 -12.61 8.26
C PRO A 77 8.26 -13.39 7.89
N ASP A 78 9.39 -12.88 8.34
CA ASP A 78 10.74 -13.43 8.18
C ASP A 78 11.25 -13.48 6.73
N ASP A 79 10.58 -12.81 5.78
CA ASP A 79 10.97 -12.70 4.38
C ASP A 79 10.96 -11.24 3.88
N GLU A 80 12.15 -10.62 3.77
CA GLU A 80 12.33 -9.26 3.24
C GLU A 80 11.93 -9.13 1.77
N TYR A 81 12.00 -10.23 1.01
CA TYR A 81 11.75 -10.26 -0.42
C TYR A 81 10.33 -10.73 -0.76
N SER A 82 9.49 -10.93 0.27
CA SER A 82 8.06 -11.11 0.06
C SER A 82 7.42 -9.85 -0.52
N GLY A 83 6.18 -9.99 -1.01
CA GLY A 83 5.42 -8.86 -1.49
C GLY A 83 5.24 -7.80 -0.40
N TYR A 84 5.01 -6.56 -0.80
CA TYR A 84 4.67 -5.47 0.11
C TYR A 84 3.20 -5.09 -0.05
N ALA A 85 2.55 -4.78 1.07
CA ALA A 85 1.20 -4.25 1.09
C ALA A 85 1.16 -2.88 1.78
N THR A 86 0.31 -1.99 1.29
CA THR A 86 0.04 -0.71 1.96
C THR A 86 -0.78 -0.95 3.21
N VAL A 87 -0.24 -0.58 4.37
CA VAL A 87 -0.89 -0.74 5.68
C VAL A 87 -1.46 0.55 6.25
N ALA A 88 -1.01 1.70 5.74
CA ALA A 88 -1.61 2.99 6.02
C ALA A 88 -1.38 3.97 4.86
N ALA A 89 -2.40 4.75 4.54
CA ALA A 89 -2.33 5.83 3.56
C ALA A 89 -3.31 6.96 3.92
N LYS A 90 -3.27 8.05 3.15
CA LYS A 90 -4.23 9.16 3.31
C LYS A 90 -5.69 8.72 3.05
N TYR A 91 -5.91 7.84 2.08
CA TYR A 91 -7.22 7.29 1.70
C TYR A 91 -7.29 5.78 1.99
N ASP A 92 -8.50 5.23 2.02
CA ASP A 92 -8.69 3.77 2.12
C ASP A 92 -8.26 3.16 0.78
N LEU A 93 -7.21 2.33 0.76
CA LEU A 93 -6.77 1.62 -0.44
C LEU A 93 -7.23 0.15 -0.43
N GLY A 94 -8.18 -0.15 0.46
CA GLY A 94 -8.65 -1.50 0.71
C GLY A 94 -7.78 -2.28 1.69
N SER A 95 -8.16 -3.55 1.85
CA SER A 95 -7.49 -4.44 2.80
C SER A 95 -6.07 -4.77 2.33
N PRO A 96 -5.06 -4.75 3.22
CA PRO A 96 -3.66 -5.02 2.86
C PRO A 96 -3.39 -6.47 2.46
N GLY A 97 -4.37 -7.38 2.58
CA GLY A 97 -4.15 -8.81 2.31
C GLY A 97 -3.26 -9.52 3.34
N ILE A 98 -2.75 -8.81 4.36
CA ILE A 98 -2.00 -9.38 5.49
C ILE A 98 -3.00 -9.87 6.55
N PRO A 99 -2.99 -11.16 6.92
CA PRO A 99 -3.96 -11.72 7.87
C PRO A 99 -3.93 -11.05 9.25
N GLY A 100 -5.06 -10.46 9.62
CA GLY A 100 -5.22 -9.75 10.90
C GLY A 100 -4.71 -8.30 10.88
N MET A 101 -4.14 -7.84 9.77
CA MET A 101 -3.76 -6.44 9.63
C MET A 101 -4.98 -5.57 9.29
N ILE A 102 -5.12 -4.45 9.98
CA ILE A 102 -6.19 -3.47 9.74
C ILE A 102 -5.57 -2.28 9.02
N PHE A 103 -6.08 -1.97 7.83
CA PHE A 103 -5.70 -0.77 7.09
C PHE A 103 -6.08 0.47 7.89
N ALA A 104 -5.21 1.48 7.89
CA ALA A 104 -5.48 2.75 8.53
C ALA A 104 -5.52 3.91 7.53
N THR A 105 -6.50 4.80 7.69
CA THR A 105 -6.70 6.00 6.86
C THR A 105 -6.41 7.31 7.63
N PRO A 106 -5.18 7.54 8.13
CA PRO A 106 -4.86 8.75 8.86
C PRO A 106 -4.74 9.98 7.94
N GLY A 107 -5.56 11.01 8.19
CA GLY A 107 -5.42 12.29 7.50
C GLY A 107 -4.04 12.96 7.67
N ALA A 108 -3.29 12.59 8.71
CA ALA A 108 -1.91 13.05 8.93
C ALA A 108 -0.94 12.63 7.82
N LEU A 109 -1.15 11.47 7.17
CA LEU A 109 -0.31 11.05 6.05
C LEU A 109 -0.55 11.90 4.78
N GLY A 110 -1.60 12.72 4.73
CA GLY A 110 -1.78 13.73 3.70
C GLY A 110 -1.01 15.03 3.93
N ILE A 111 -0.25 15.14 5.02
CA ILE A 111 0.55 16.34 5.35
C ILE A 111 2.01 16.03 5.03
N GLY A 112 2.60 16.76 4.09
CA GLY A 112 3.96 16.47 3.64
C GLY A 112 5.06 16.76 4.66
N THR A 113 4.75 17.43 5.78
CA THR A 113 5.66 17.59 6.93
C THR A 113 5.49 16.51 8.00
N THR A 114 4.60 15.54 7.81
CA THR A 114 4.50 14.37 8.70
C THR A 114 5.78 13.55 8.58
N GLY A 115 6.43 13.30 9.71
CA GLY A 115 7.66 12.51 9.80
C GLY A 115 7.54 11.31 10.73
N THR A 116 6.36 11.03 11.29
CA THR A 116 6.14 9.88 12.17
C THR A 116 4.73 9.30 12.03
N TYR A 117 4.61 7.98 12.22
CA TYR A 117 3.33 7.30 12.30
C TYR A 117 3.42 5.99 13.08
N SER A 118 2.35 5.62 13.79
CA SER A 118 2.27 4.38 14.56
C SER A 118 1.27 3.42 13.92
N VAL A 119 1.77 2.30 13.41
CA VAL A 119 0.95 1.23 12.82
C VAL A 119 0.48 0.29 13.92
N ASN A 120 -0.83 0.03 14.02
CA ASN A 120 -1.35 -0.96 14.96
C ASN A 120 -1.14 -2.38 14.41
N VAL A 121 -0.30 -3.16 15.08
CA VAL A 121 0.04 -4.55 14.70
C VAL A 121 -0.49 -5.57 15.71
N SER A 122 -1.23 -5.14 16.73
CA SER A 122 -1.75 -6.01 17.80
C SER A 122 -2.74 -7.07 17.34
N THR A 123 -3.25 -6.94 16.12
CA THR A 123 -4.25 -7.84 15.52
C THR A 123 -3.66 -8.78 14.48
N LEU A 124 -2.35 -8.68 14.19
CA LEU A 124 -1.67 -9.58 13.27
C LEU A 124 -1.84 -11.04 13.69
N THR A 125 -2.14 -11.89 12.71
CA THR A 125 -2.31 -13.32 12.93
C THR A 125 -0.97 -14.02 13.17
N TYR A 126 0.11 -13.51 12.55
CA TYR A 126 1.44 -14.10 12.59
C TYR A 126 2.45 -13.12 13.19
N THR A 127 3.25 -13.63 14.11
CA THR A 127 4.40 -12.94 14.71
C THR A 127 5.66 -13.25 13.90
N GLY A 128 6.71 -12.47 14.10
CA GLY A 128 7.97 -12.62 13.37
C GLY A 128 8.56 -11.29 12.95
N VAL A 129 9.51 -11.34 12.02
CA VAL A 129 10.21 -10.16 11.52
C VAL A 129 9.51 -9.60 10.29
N TYR A 130 9.09 -8.36 10.35
CA TYR A 130 8.53 -7.65 9.20
C TYR A 130 9.45 -6.51 8.78
N PHE A 131 9.37 -6.14 7.50
CA PHE A 131 10.13 -5.04 6.94
C PHE A 131 9.18 -3.93 6.53
N PHE A 132 9.39 -2.75 7.10
CA PHE A 132 8.59 -1.56 6.83
C PHE A 132 9.28 -0.65 5.83
N ARG A 133 8.49 0.07 5.03
CA ARG A 133 8.95 1.13 4.11
C ARG A 133 7.94 2.28 4.11
N VAL A 134 8.39 3.46 3.70
CA VAL A 134 7.55 4.64 3.49
C VAL A 134 7.70 5.10 2.03
N GLY A 135 6.57 5.33 1.36
CA GLY A 135 6.50 5.91 0.02
C GLY A 135 6.04 7.35 0.06
N LYS A 136 6.69 8.19 -0.74
CA LYS A 136 6.29 9.55 -1.08
C LYS A 136 5.45 9.49 -2.35
N ILE A 137 4.19 9.90 -2.27
CA ILE A 137 3.22 9.78 -3.36
C ILE A 137 2.92 11.16 -3.92
N HIS A 138 2.99 11.28 -5.24
CA HIS A 138 2.68 12.51 -5.99
C HIS A 138 1.50 12.30 -6.93
N TRP A 139 0.84 13.40 -7.28
CA TRP A 139 -0.18 13.43 -8.32
C TRP A 139 0.47 13.39 -9.71
N ASP A 140 -0.04 12.55 -10.61
CA ASP A 140 0.40 12.52 -12.00
C ASP A 140 0.05 13.80 -12.78
N GLU A 141 -1.02 14.50 -12.36
CA GLU A 141 -1.46 15.75 -12.97
C GLU A 141 -0.78 16.94 -12.29
N ASP A 142 0.03 17.68 -13.04
CA ASP A 142 0.74 18.86 -12.55
C ASP A 142 -0.20 20.05 -12.25
N ASP A 143 -1.36 20.16 -12.91
CA ASP A 143 -2.31 21.26 -12.71
C ASP A 143 -3.28 20.97 -11.55
N PRO A 144 -3.17 21.66 -10.39
CA PRO A 144 -4.03 21.40 -9.24
C PRO A 144 -5.51 21.64 -9.53
N ALA A 145 -5.85 22.48 -10.51
CA ALA A 145 -7.23 22.78 -10.87
C ALA A 145 -7.93 21.62 -11.62
N LYS A 146 -7.15 20.65 -12.14
CA LYS A 146 -7.68 19.45 -12.80
C LYS A 146 -7.73 18.23 -11.89
N ARG A 147 -7.18 18.34 -10.67
CA ARG A 147 -7.20 17.26 -9.68
C ARG A 147 -8.57 17.19 -9.03
N ASP A 148 -9.00 15.97 -8.72
CA ASP A 148 -10.13 15.70 -7.83
C ASP A 148 -9.62 15.01 -6.56
N PRO A 149 -8.86 15.72 -5.71
CA PRO A 149 -8.18 15.11 -4.58
C PRO A 149 -9.15 14.64 -3.50
N ASP A 150 -10.43 14.98 -3.57
CA ASP A 150 -11.40 14.60 -2.54
C ASP A 150 -11.95 13.17 -2.73
N THR A 151 -11.51 12.46 -3.77
CA THR A 151 -11.97 11.11 -4.07
C THR A 151 -10.85 10.07 -4.01
N GLU A 152 -11.11 8.97 -3.30
CA GLU A 152 -10.26 7.78 -3.22
C GLU A 152 -9.97 7.18 -4.60
N LEU A 153 -11.00 7.08 -5.44
CA LEU A 153 -10.87 6.58 -6.82
C LEU A 153 -9.91 7.43 -7.67
N TYR A 154 -9.88 8.74 -7.47
CA TYR A 154 -8.93 9.61 -8.18
C TYR A 154 -7.53 9.42 -7.63
N TYR A 155 -7.37 9.30 -6.30
CA TYR A 155 -6.08 9.02 -5.68
C TYR A 155 -5.44 7.74 -6.25
N GLU A 156 -6.17 6.62 -6.28
CA GLU A 156 -5.65 5.34 -6.79
C GLU A 156 -5.26 5.37 -8.27
N SER A 157 -5.89 6.22 -9.08
CA SER A 157 -5.74 6.21 -10.54
C SER A 157 -4.92 7.37 -11.12
N ALA A 158 -4.57 8.35 -10.29
CA ALA A 158 -3.86 9.56 -10.70
C ALA A 158 -2.69 9.89 -9.78
N THR A 159 -2.11 8.89 -9.11
CA THR A 159 -0.92 9.05 -8.30
C THR A 159 0.14 8.00 -8.60
N ASN A 160 1.38 8.34 -8.28
CA ASN A 160 2.53 7.46 -8.43
C ASN A 160 3.46 7.58 -7.21
N ILE A 161 4.23 6.52 -6.97
CA ILE A 161 5.32 6.55 -6.00
C ILE A 161 6.49 7.31 -6.64
N ASP A 162 6.77 8.51 -6.14
CA ASP A 162 7.94 9.31 -6.55
C ASP A 162 9.22 8.78 -5.90
N ALA A 163 9.14 8.45 -4.62
CA ALA A 163 10.26 8.03 -3.81
C ALA A 163 9.84 6.96 -2.79
N ILE A 164 10.74 6.02 -2.49
CA ILE A 164 10.55 5.02 -1.44
C ILE A 164 11.76 4.94 -0.54
N SER A 165 11.51 4.71 0.74
CA SER A 165 12.57 4.55 1.73
C SER A 165 13.31 3.22 1.61
N GLY A 166 14.46 3.16 2.27
CA GLY A 166 15.08 1.90 2.70
C GLY A 166 14.15 1.10 3.61
N GLY A 167 14.43 -0.20 3.76
CA GLY A 167 13.66 -1.08 4.64
C GLY A 167 14.09 -0.94 6.11
N ALA A 168 13.12 -0.89 7.02
CA ALA A 168 13.36 -1.03 8.47
C ALA A 168 12.85 -2.39 8.97
N ARG A 169 13.76 -3.17 9.57
CA ARG A 169 13.48 -4.48 10.14
C ARG A 169 12.89 -4.33 11.54
N VAL A 170 11.71 -4.90 11.78
CA VAL A 170 11.04 -4.88 13.09
C VAL A 170 10.60 -6.29 13.47
N GLU A 171 10.95 -6.72 14.68
CA GLU A 171 10.47 -7.97 15.26
C GLU A 171 9.18 -7.71 16.04
N ILE A 172 8.11 -8.41 15.67
CA ILE A 172 6.80 -8.35 16.31
C ILE A 172 6.62 -9.66 17.12
N PRO A 173 6.56 -9.59 18.46
CA PRO A 173 6.53 -10.76 19.35
C PRO A 173 5.16 -11.44 19.47
#